data_AF-A0A412W4Q2-F1
#
_entry.id   AF-A0A412W4Q2-F1
#
_cell.length_a   1.000
_cell.length_b   1.000
_cell.length_c   1.000
_cell.angle_alpha   90.00
_cell.angle_beta   90.00
_cell.angle_gamma   90.00
#
_symmetry.space_group_name_H-M   'P 1'
#
loop_
_entity.id
_entity.type
_entity.pdbx_description
1 polymer ?
#
loop_
_entity_poly.entity_id
_entity_poly.type
_entity_poly.pdbx_seq_one_letter_code
_entity_poly.pdbx_strand_id
1 'polypeptide(L)'
;MKKEIKFSLVYRDMWQSSGKYQPRVDQLVRIAPLIIEMGCFARVETNGGAFEQVNLLYGENPNKAVRAFTAPFKEAGIQTHMLDRGLNALRMYPVPADVRKLMYKVKHAQGVDITRIFCGLNETRNIIPSIKYALEAGMIPQATLCITYSPVHTVEYYARIADQLIEAGAPEICLKDMAGIGRPGMLGELVRTIKEKHPDILIQYHGHSGPGLSMASILEVCENGADIIDVAMEPMSWGKVHPDVISVQAMLKDLGFQVPDINMKAYMKARAMTQEFIDDFLGYFMDPTNKYMSSLLLKCGLPGGMMGSMMADLKGVHSGINMILRSKNEPELSLDDLLVMLFDEVEYVWPKLGYPPLVTPFSQYVKNVALMNLMQQVKGEDRWTMIDNHTWDMILGKSGRLPGKLAPEIIELAESKGYEFVDTDPQLNYPDALDEYRKEMDENGWEYGEDDEELFELAMHDRQYRDYKSGVAKKRFEEELQHAKDAAMAKNGYSEEEIKKLKRAKADPVIAPDNGQVLWEVSVEGPSIAPFIGRKYQHDEVFCYLSTPWGEYEKILTGFTGRVVEICAQQGTNVRKGDVIGYILRSDIFA
;
A
#
# COMPACT_ATOMS: atom_id res chain seq x y z
N MET A 1 -37.80 -15.08 -5.04
CA MET A 1 -36.64 -14.35 -5.59
C MET A 1 -35.71 -14.10 -4.41
N LYS A 2 -34.42 -14.48 -4.47
CA LYS A 2 -33.51 -14.24 -3.35
C LYS A 2 -33.22 -12.73 -3.24
N LYS A 3 -32.63 -12.34 -2.10
CA LYS A 3 -32.28 -10.94 -1.78
C LYS A 3 -31.40 -10.30 -2.86
N GLU A 4 -31.43 -8.98 -2.93
CA GLU A 4 -30.48 -8.18 -3.71
C GLU A 4 -29.09 -8.20 -3.06
N ILE A 5 -28.06 -8.46 -3.87
CA ILE A 5 -26.66 -8.34 -3.47
C ILE A 5 -26.03 -7.19 -4.27
N LYS A 6 -25.45 -6.22 -3.54
CA LYS A 6 -24.77 -5.07 -4.15
C LYS A 6 -23.29 -5.35 -4.33
N PHE A 7 -22.68 -4.73 -5.33
CA PHE A 7 -21.24 -4.82 -5.56
C PHE A 7 -20.51 -3.55 -5.15
N SER A 8 -19.30 -3.75 -4.60
CA SER A 8 -18.35 -2.71 -4.23
C SER A 8 -17.04 -2.94 -5.00
N LEU A 9 -16.67 -2.02 -5.87
CA LEU A 9 -15.40 -2.13 -6.61
C LEU A 9 -14.24 -1.70 -5.71
N VAL A 10 -13.30 -2.60 -5.40
CA VAL A 10 -12.14 -2.27 -4.57
C VAL A 10 -10.96 -1.71 -5.39
N TYR A 11 -11.17 -0.64 -6.15
CA TYR A 11 -10.18 -0.14 -7.11
C TYR A 11 -8.86 0.25 -6.44
N ARG A 12 -8.90 0.89 -5.26
CA ARG A 12 -7.70 1.18 -4.45
C ARG A 12 -6.94 -0.10 -4.08
N ASP A 13 -7.61 -1.11 -3.52
CA ASP A 13 -6.97 -2.36 -3.11
C ASP A 13 -6.50 -3.22 -4.28
N MET A 14 -7.10 -3.10 -5.47
CA MET A 14 -6.62 -3.75 -6.70
C MET A 14 -5.16 -3.39 -6.98
N TRP A 15 -4.85 -2.09 -6.92
CA TRP A 15 -3.49 -1.59 -7.16
C TRP A 15 -2.53 -1.93 -6.03
N GLN A 16 -2.96 -1.70 -4.78
CA GLN A 16 -2.13 -1.99 -3.60
C GLN A 16 -1.78 -3.48 -3.47
N SER A 17 -2.66 -4.38 -3.92
CA SER A 17 -2.41 -5.83 -3.91
C SER A 17 -1.52 -6.31 -5.06
N SER A 18 -1.42 -5.52 -6.13
CA SER A 18 -0.73 -5.93 -7.36
C SER A 18 0.67 -5.31 -7.51
N GLY A 19 0.93 -4.16 -6.89
CA GLY A 19 2.21 -3.48 -7.00
C GLY A 19 2.44 -2.43 -5.92
N LYS A 20 3.60 -1.78 -5.97
CA LYS A 20 4.01 -0.74 -5.01
C LYS A 20 3.21 0.56 -5.15
N TYR A 21 2.85 0.89 -6.39
CA TYR A 21 2.33 2.18 -6.81
C TYR A 21 0.87 2.07 -7.27
N GLN A 22 0.13 3.17 -7.16
CA GLN A 22 -1.28 3.37 -7.53
C GLN A 22 -1.45 4.42 -8.66
N PRO A 23 -2.59 4.44 -9.38
CA PRO A 23 -2.82 5.40 -10.44
C PRO A 23 -2.76 6.85 -9.94
N ARG A 24 -2.23 7.72 -10.78
CA ARG A 24 -2.19 9.16 -10.53
C ARG A 24 -3.55 9.80 -10.76
N VAL A 25 -3.71 11.05 -10.32
CA VAL A 25 -4.96 11.82 -10.50
C VAL A 25 -5.43 11.84 -11.96
N ASP A 26 -4.54 12.00 -12.94
CA ASP A 26 -4.89 12.03 -14.37
C ASP A 26 -5.42 10.67 -14.86
N GLN A 27 -4.93 9.56 -14.31
CA GLN A 27 -5.42 8.21 -14.60
C GLN A 27 -6.75 7.94 -13.89
N LEU A 28 -6.88 8.34 -12.62
CA LEU A 28 -8.09 8.17 -11.82
C LEU A 28 -9.30 8.89 -12.42
N VAL A 29 -9.10 10.14 -12.87
CA VAL A 29 -10.16 10.92 -13.52
C VAL A 29 -10.61 10.29 -14.85
N ARG A 30 -9.70 9.63 -15.58
CA ARG A 30 -10.03 8.96 -16.84
C ARG A 30 -10.84 7.68 -16.64
N ILE A 31 -10.57 6.91 -15.58
CA ILE A 31 -11.24 5.62 -15.34
C ILE A 31 -12.59 5.76 -14.65
N ALA A 32 -12.79 6.80 -13.82
CA ALA A 32 -14.04 6.97 -13.07
C ALA A 32 -15.31 6.97 -13.94
N PRO A 33 -15.40 7.68 -15.09
CA PRO A 33 -16.58 7.64 -15.95
C PRO A 33 -16.88 6.23 -16.47
N LEU A 34 -15.85 5.41 -16.75
CA LEU A 34 -16.05 4.03 -17.22
C LEU A 34 -16.55 3.12 -16.09
N ILE A 35 -16.06 3.30 -14.87
CA ILE A 35 -16.57 2.58 -13.69
C ILE A 35 -18.05 2.92 -13.46
N ILE A 36 -18.45 4.18 -13.64
CA ILE A 36 -19.85 4.61 -13.55
C ILE A 36 -20.67 4.00 -14.70
N GLU A 37 -20.17 4.07 -15.94
CA GLU A 37 -20.86 3.55 -17.14
C GLU A 37 -21.07 2.02 -17.08
N MET A 38 -20.29 1.29 -16.28
CA MET A 38 -20.51 -0.14 -16.02
C MET A 38 -21.86 -0.42 -15.35
N GLY A 39 -22.36 0.53 -14.54
CA GLY A 39 -23.72 0.51 -13.99
C GLY A 39 -24.00 -0.55 -12.91
N CYS A 40 -22.97 -1.24 -12.40
CA CYS A 40 -23.14 -2.38 -11.49
C CYS A 40 -22.63 -2.16 -10.05
N PHE A 41 -22.01 -1.02 -9.75
CA PHE A 41 -21.41 -0.76 -8.44
C PHE A 41 -22.28 0.17 -7.61
N ALA A 42 -22.59 -0.26 -6.38
CA ALA A 42 -23.16 0.60 -5.36
C ALA A 42 -22.08 1.39 -4.62
N ARG A 43 -20.84 0.88 -4.62
CA ARG A 43 -19.70 1.45 -3.91
C ARG A 43 -18.41 1.35 -4.70
N VAL A 44 -17.50 2.29 -4.49
CA VAL A 44 -16.12 2.23 -5.01
C VAL A 44 -15.14 2.57 -3.90
N GLU A 45 -14.13 1.73 -3.71
CA GLU A 45 -13.01 2.02 -2.83
C GLU A 45 -12.03 2.96 -3.52
N THR A 46 -11.84 4.15 -2.97
CA THR A 46 -11.13 5.25 -3.63
C THR A 46 -9.79 5.59 -2.98
N ASN A 47 -9.70 5.55 -1.65
CA ASN A 47 -8.53 6.00 -0.90
C ASN A 47 -8.29 5.22 0.40
N GLY A 48 -7.44 5.73 1.29
CA GLY A 48 -7.01 5.05 2.49
C GLY A 48 -6.04 3.90 2.19
N GLY A 49 -5.86 3.00 3.15
CA GLY A 49 -4.83 1.97 3.03
C GLY A 49 -3.45 2.62 2.91
N ALA A 50 -2.78 2.44 1.78
CA ALA A 50 -1.51 3.09 1.46
C ALA A 50 -1.62 4.26 0.46
N PHE A 51 -2.84 4.63 0.02
CA PHE A 51 -3.05 5.59 -1.08
C PHE A 51 -2.38 6.95 -0.84
N GLU A 52 -2.65 7.58 0.30
CA GLU A 52 -2.12 8.90 0.64
C GLU A 52 -0.59 8.88 0.72
N GLN A 53 -0.05 7.91 1.48
CA GLN A 53 1.39 7.72 1.63
C GLN A 53 2.07 7.49 0.27
N VAL A 54 1.47 6.69 -0.62
CA VAL A 54 2.03 6.39 -1.95
C VAL A 54 2.01 7.61 -2.87
N ASN A 55 0.97 8.44 -2.81
CA ASN A 55 0.93 9.69 -3.58
C ASN A 55 2.03 10.66 -3.12
N LEU A 56 2.26 10.78 -1.82
CA LEU A 56 3.38 11.57 -1.29
C LEU A 56 4.74 11.01 -1.75
N LEU A 57 4.89 9.69 -1.90
CA LEU A 57 6.10 9.09 -2.47
C LEU A 57 6.31 9.45 -3.95
N TYR A 58 5.25 9.75 -4.72
CA TYR A 58 5.39 10.32 -6.06
C TYR A 58 5.89 11.76 -6.08
N GLY A 59 5.88 12.44 -4.93
CA GLY A 59 5.90 13.88 -4.89
C GLY A 59 4.61 14.51 -5.42
N GLU A 60 3.46 13.88 -5.20
CA GLU A 60 2.15 14.41 -5.54
C GLU A 60 1.29 14.60 -4.29
N ASN A 61 0.40 15.60 -4.32
CA ASN A 61 -0.52 15.84 -3.22
C ASN A 61 -1.71 14.86 -3.33
N PRO A 62 -1.91 13.96 -2.35
CA PRO A 62 -3.00 12.99 -2.36
C PRO A 62 -4.39 13.62 -2.33
N ASN A 63 -4.57 14.76 -1.66
CA ASN A 63 -5.88 15.39 -1.48
C ASN A 63 -6.54 15.73 -2.83
N LYS A 64 -5.73 16.22 -3.77
CA LYS A 64 -6.18 16.52 -5.14
C LYS A 64 -6.68 15.26 -5.85
N ALA A 65 -5.99 14.14 -5.66
CA ALA A 65 -6.38 12.86 -6.25
C ALA A 65 -7.67 12.32 -5.63
N VAL A 66 -7.83 12.42 -4.30
CA VAL A 66 -9.05 11.99 -3.62
C VAL A 66 -10.25 12.80 -4.11
N ARG A 67 -10.21 14.14 -4.04
CA ARG A 67 -11.32 15.01 -4.49
C ARG A 67 -11.70 14.73 -5.95
N ALA A 68 -10.71 14.64 -6.83
CA ALA A 68 -10.95 14.42 -8.25
C ALA A 68 -11.53 13.04 -8.55
N PHE A 69 -11.17 12.01 -7.78
CA PHE A 69 -11.65 10.65 -8.00
C PHE A 69 -13.04 10.41 -7.39
N THR A 70 -13.33 10.99 -6.22
CA THR A 70 -14.62 10.83 -5.53
C THR A 70 -15.75 11.64 -6.17
N ALA A 71 -15.46 12.85 -6.66
CA ALA A 71 -16.46 13.76 -7.25
C ALA A 71 -17.38 13.11 -8.30
N PRO A 72 -16.88 12.43 -9.36
CA PRO A 72 -17.75 11.82 -10.36
C PRO A 72 -18.64 10.69 -9.80
N PHE A 73 -18.17 9.93 -8.81
CA PHE A 73 -18.99 8.90 -8.16
C PHE A 73 -20.12 9.52 -7.33
N LYS A 74 -19.82 10.59 -6.59
CA LYS A 74 -20.82 11.35 -5.83
C LYS A 74 -21.88 11.95 -6.74
N GLU A 75 -21.50 12.53 -7.87
CA GLU A 75 -22.43 13.06 -8.88
C GLU A 75 -23.33 11.95 -9.45
N ALA A 76 -22.80 10.73 -9.61
CA ALA A 76 -23.54 9.56 -10.06
C ALA A 76 -24.37 8.87 -8.94
N GLY A 77 -24.30 9.34 -7.69
CA GLY A 77 -24.97 8.73 -6.54
C GLY A 77 -24.35 7.40 -6.07
N ILE A 78 -23.10 7.12 -6.42
CA ILE A 78 -22.33 5.96 -5.98
C ILE A 78 -21.53 6.34 -4.74
N GLN A 79 -21.66 5.55 -3.66
CA GLN A 79 -20.92 5.83 -2.42
C GLN A 79 -19.43 5.50 -2.60
N THR A 80 -18.56 6.32 -2.05
CA THR A 80 -17.13 6.02 -2.00
C THR A 80 -16.70 5.59 -0.60
N HIS A 81 -15.69 4.73 -0.53
CA HIS A 81 -15.18 4.27 0.75
C HIS A 81 -13.66 4.21 0.81
N MET A 82 -13.15 4.31 2.04
CA MET A 82 -11.73 4.23 2.36
C MET A 82 -11.43 3.11 3.35
N LEU A 83 -10.18 2.66 3.39
CA LEU A 83 -9.68 1.73 4.42
C LEU A 83 -8.89 2.48 5.50
N ASP A 84 -9.33 2.34 6.75
CA ASP A 84 -8.84 3.02 7.94
C ASP A 84 -8.39 2.02 9.03
N ARG A 85 -7.21 2.23 9.61
CA ARG A 85 -6.61 1.37 10.64
C ARG A 85 -6.95 1.78 12.08
N GLY A 86 -8.10 2.38 12.34
CA GLY A 86 -8.57 2.72 13.69
C GLY A 86 -7.56 3.61 14.42
N LEU A 87 -6.93 3.09 15.47
CA LEU A 87 -5.85 3.76 16.21
C LEU A 87 -4.72 4.29 15.31
N ASN A 88 -4.36 3.57 14.24
CA ASN A 88 -3.25 3.93 13.35
C ASN A 88 -3.68 4.76 12.14
N ALA A 89 -4.99 4.95 11.94
CA ALA A 89 -5.56 5.67 10.80
C ALA A 89 -4.91 5.29 9.45
N LEU A 90 -4.25 6.23 8.77
CA LEU A 90 -3.64 6.03 7.45
C LEU A 90 -2.12 5.79 7.48
N ARG A 91 -1.54 5.50 8.66
CA ARG A 91 -0.12 5.17 8.80
C ARG A 91 0.10 3.84 9.52
N MET A 92 1.36 3.46 9.72
CA MET A 92 1.75 2.14 10.29
C MET A 92 1.83 2.12 11.82
N TYR A 93 1.69 3.29 12.46
CA TYR A 93 1.85 3.47 13.91
C TYR A 93 0.71 4.34 14.45
N PRO A 94 0.40 4.29 15.76
CA PRO A 94 -0.73 5.00 16.35
C PRO A 94 -0.74 6.51 16.08
N VAL A 95 -1.94 7.09 16.03
CA VAL A 95 -2.18 8.50 15.69
C VAL A 95 -2.91 9.20 16.85
N PRO A 96 -2.48 10.43 17.22
CA PRO A 96 -3.22 11.29 18.15
C PRO A 96 -4.70 11.44 17.82
N ALA A 97 -5.53 11.60 18.85
CA ALA A 97 -6.98 11.63 18.69
C ALA A 97 -7.46 12.83 17.86
N ASP A 98 -6.88 14.01 18.09
CA ASP A 98 -7.16 15.23 17.35
C ASP A 98 -6.84 15.11 15.84
N VAL A 99 -5.71 14.49 15.48
CA VAL A 99 -5.34 14.22 14.08
C VAL A 99 -6.33 13.26 13.42
N ARG A 100 -6.77 12.21 14.13
CA ARG A 100 -7.80 11.28 13.61
C ARG A 100 -9.14 11.97 13.42
N LYS A 101 -9.56 12.84 14.34
CA LYS A 101 -10.77 13.65 14.19
C LYS A 101 -10.69 14.56 12.97
N LEU A 102 -9.54 15.20 12.74
CA LEU A 102 -9.31 16.02 11.55
C LEU A 102 -9.39 15.18 10.28
N MET A 103 -8.77 13.99 10.27
CA MET A 103 -8.83 13.07 9.13
C MET A 103 -10.27 12.81 8.68
N TYR A 104 -11.19 12.43 9.59
CA TYR A 104 -12.56 12.14 9.18
C TYR A 104 -13.28 13.37 8.59
N LYS A 105 -13.05 14.56 9.15
CA LYS A 105 -13.60 15.81 8.60
C LYS A 105 -13.08 16.07 7.19
N VAL A 106 -11.77 15.97 6.99
CA VAL A 106 -11.14 16.15 5.68
C VAL A 106 -11.66 15.11 4.68
N LYS A 107 -11.68 13.82 5.04
CA LYS A 107 -12.12 12.77 4.13
C LYS A 107 -13.59 12.89 3.76
N HIS A 108 -14.45 13.28 4.70
CA HIS A 108 -15.84 13.60 4.39
C HIS A 108 -15.96 14.77 3.41
N ALA A 109 -15.23 15.87 3.65
CA ALA A 109 -15.22 17.03 2.78
C ALA A 109 -14.71 16.71 1.36
N GLN A 110 -13.73 15.81 1.26
CA GLN A 110 -13.22 15.26 0.00
C GLN A 110 -14.21 14.34 -0.72
N GLY A 111 -15.38 14.06 -0.15
CA GLY A 111 -16.43 13.25 -0.78
C GLY A 111 -16.35 11.76 -0.46
N VAL A 112 -15.63 11.36 0.59
CA VAL A 112 -15.63 9.99 1.09
C VAL A 112 -16.84 9.77 2.00
N ASP A 113 -17.69 8.79 1.67
CA ASP A 113 -18.92 8.53 2.42
C ASP A 113 -18.68 7.56 3.58
N ILE A 114 -17.90 6.51 3.34
CA ILE A 114 -17.73 5.39 4.27
C ILE A 114 -16.27 5.26 4.69
N THR A 115 -16.02 5.18 5.99
CA THR A 115 -14.73 4.74 6.52
C THR A 115 -14.81 3.31 7.01
N ARG A 116 -14.05 2.40 6.39
CA ARG A 116 -13.93 1.01 6.82
C ARG A 116 -12.83 0.91 7.88
N ILE A 117 -13.25 0.85 9.14
CA ILE A 117 -12.38 0.95 10.32
C ILE A 117 -12.03 -0.45 10.82
N PHE A 118 -10.75 -0.79 10.85
CA PHE A 118 -10.28 -2.04 11.43
C PHE A 118 -9.15 -1.83 12.45
N CYS A 119 -9.02 -2.78 13.37
CA CYS A 119 -7.82 -2.95 14.19
C CYS A 119 -7.24 -4.32 13.86
N GLY A 120 -5.93 -4.41 13.64
CA GLY A 120 -5.30 -5.69 13.29
C GLY A 120 -5.37 -6.75 14.40
N LEU A 121 -5.63 -6.37 15.66
CA LEU A 121 -5.89 -7.30 16.77
C LEU A 121 -7.39 -7.61 16.98
N ASN A 122 -8.28 -6.94 16.23
CA ASN A 122 -9.70 -6.84 16.56
C ASN A 122 -9.96 -6.29 17.99
N GLU A 123 -9.05 -5.47 18.54
CA GLU A 123 -9.26 -4.79 19.82
C GLU A 123 -10.26 -3.64 19.64
N THR A 124 -11.42 -3.75 20.30
CA THR A 124 -12.52 -2.80 20.13
C THR A 124 -12.20 -1.42 20.67
N ARG A 125 -11.35 -1.28 21.71
CA ARG A 125 -10.87 0.03 22.18
C ARG A 125 -10.13 0.84 21.11
N ASN A 126 -9.50 0.16 20.15
CA ASN A 126 -8.81 0.81 19.03
C ASN A 126 -9.75 1.22 17.88
N ILE A 127 -10.99 0.72 17.87
CA ILE A 127 -11.99 0.94 16.79
C ILE A 127 -13.08 1.92 17.25
N ILE A 128 -13.59 1.76 18.48
CA ILE A 128 -14.75 2.51 19.00
C ILE A 128 -14.57 4.03 18.93
N PRO A 129 -13.40 4.62 19.28
CA PRO A 129 -13.21 6.07 19.12
C PRO A 129 -13.38 6.53 17.67
N SER A 130 -12.87 5.75 16.71
CA SER A 130 -12.98 6.05 15.28
C SER A 130 -14.43 6.02 14.78
N ILE A 131 -15.27 5.11 15.30
CA ILE A 131 -16.71 5.09 14.98
C ILE A 131 -17.34 6.43 15.37
N LYS A 132 -17.07 6.92 16.57
CA LYS A 132 -17.61 8.19 17.07
C LYS A 132 -17.14 9.37 16.24
N TYR A 133 -15.83 9.46 15.96
CA TYR A 133 -15.27 10.57 15.20
C TYR A 133 -15.76 10.60 13.75
N ALA A 134 -15.98 9.43 13.14
CA ALA A 134 -16.55 9.32 11.81
C ALA A 134 -18.01 9.83 11.76
N LEU A 135 -18.84 9.43 12.75
CA LEU A 135 -20.22 9.93 12.87
C LEU A 135 -20.25 11.45 13.08
N GLU A 136 -19.39 11.97 13.96
CA GLU A 136 -19.24 13.41 14.20
C GLU A 136 -18.84 14.19 12.93
N ALA A 137 -18.06 13.57 12.04
CA ALA A 137 -17.66 14.14 10.77
C ALA A 137 -18.71 14.00 9.65
N GLY A 138 -19.80 13.25 9.87
CA GLY A 138 -20.84 12.99 8.87
C GLY A 138 -20.57 11.78 7.95
N MET A 139 -19.61 10.93 8.30
CA MET A 139 -19.31 9.70 7.56
C MET A 139 -20.09 8.49 8.11
N ILE A 140 -20.16 7.43 7.31
CA ILE A 140 -20.68 6.12 7.70
C ILE A 140 -19.52 5.27 8.25
N PRO A 141 -19.47 4.94 9.54
CA PRO A 141 -18.46 4.04 10.08
C PRO A 141 -18.81 2.58 9.78
N GLN A 142 -18.07 1.96 8.87
CA GLN A 142 -18.15 0.51 8.67
C GLN A 142 -17.11 -0.17 9.57
N ALA A 143 -17.55 -0.70 10.70
CA ALA A 143 -16.66 -1.36 11.64
C ALA A 143 -16.28 -2.76 11.13
N THR A 144 -15.05 -3.19 11.37
CA THR A 144 -14.49 -4.34 10.65
C THR A 144 -14.01 -5.45 11.57
N LEU A 145 -14.33 -6.68 11.19
CA LEU A 145 -13.81 -7.91 11.77
C LEU A 145 -12.67 -8.42 10.86
N CYS A 146 -11.42 -8.33 11.31
CA CYS A 146 -10.29 -8.95 10.61
C CYS A 146 -10.38 -10.47 10.76
N ILE A 147 -10.70 -11.16 9.66
CA ILE A 147 -10.92 -12.59 9.62
C ILE A 147 -9.60 -13.33 9.53
N THR A 148 -9.44 -14.29 10.43
CA THR A 148 -8.45 -15.36 10.39
C THR A 148 -9.09 -16.65 10.91
N TYR A 149 -8.37 -17.77 10.85
CA TYR A 149 -8.84 -19.07 11.30
C TYR A 149 -7.85 -19.71 12.27
N SER A 150 -8.25 -19.81 13.54
CA SER A 150 -7.52 -20.52 14.59
C SER A 150 -8.49 -20.95 15.70
N PRO A 151 -8.06 -21.77 16.68
CA PRO A 151 -8.93 -22.24 17.76
C PRO A 151 -9.60 -21.13 18.61
N VAL A 152 -9.06 -19.91 18.62
CA VAL A 152 -9.65 -18.78 19.37
C VAL A 152 -10.60 -17.91 18.53
N HIS A 153 -10.51 -18.00 17.20
CA HIS A 153 -11.28 -17.18 16.28
C HIS A 153 -12.57 -17.90 15.85
N THR A 154 -13.48 -18.07 16.79
CA THR A 154 -14.76 -18.74 16.59
C THR A 154 -15.86 -17.75 16.14
N VAL A 155 -17.03 -18.27 15.76
CA VAL A 155 -18.20 -17.44 15.46
C VAL A 155 -18.58 -16.58 16.68
N GLU A 156 -18.54 -17.14 17.89
CA GLU A 156 -18.86 -16.43 19.13
C GLU A 156 -17.86 -15.30 19.40
N TYR A 157 -16.57 -15.54 19.13
CA TYR A 157 -15.53 -14.51 19.25
C TYR A 157 -15.86 -13.31 18.39
N TYR A 158 -16.12 -13.53 17.09
CA TYR A 158 -16.42 -12.47 16.14
C TYR A 158 -17.78 -11.81 16.39
N ALA A 159 -18.81 -12.59 16.71
CA ALA A 159 -20.15 -12.08 16.99
C ALA A 159 -20.16 -11.16 18.22
N ARG A 160 -19.40 -11.50 19.28
CA ARG A 160 -19.23 -10.62 20.45
C ARG A 160 -18.57 -9.29 20.10
N ILE A 161 -17.57 -9.31 19.21
CA ILE A 161 -16.91 -8.09 18.75
C ILE A 161 -17.87 -7.25 17.91
N ALA A 162 -18.61 -7.88 16.98
CA ALA A 162 -19.68 -7.20 16.23
C ALA A 162 -20.71 -6.55 17.17
N ASP A 163 -21.20 -7.27 18.19
CA ASP A 163 -22.13 -6.74 19.18
C ASP A 163 -21.59 -5.44 19.83
N GLN A 164 -20.32 -5.42 20.25
CA GLN A 164 -19.68 -4.23 20.84
C GLN A 164 -19.55 -3.06 19.86
N LEU A 165 -19.22 -3.35 18.60
CA LEU A 165 -19.03 -2.32 17.57
C LEU A 165 -20.37 -1.72 17.12
N ILE A 166 -21.42 -2.53 17.05
CA ILE A 166 -22.80 -2.09 16.76
C ILE A 166 -23.32 -1.25 17.92
N GLU A 167 -23.12 -1.68 19.17
CA GLU A 167 -23.49 -0.90 20.38
C GLU A 167 -22.77 0.45 20.43
N ALA A 168 -21.54 0.52 19.92
CA ALA A 168 -20.78 1.76 19.77
C ALA A 168 -21.29 2.69 18.65
N GLY A 169 -22.25 2.24 17.84
CA GLY A 169 -22.92 3.04 16.81
C GLY A 169 -22.52 2.73 15.37
N ALA A 170 -21.84 1.61 15.09
CA ALA A 170 -21.56 1.22 13.70
C ALA A 170 -22.83 0.72 12.99
N PRO A 171 -23.30 1.37 11.91
CA PRO A 171 -24.45 0.90 11.13
C PRO A 171 -24.10 -0.26 10.17
N GLU A 172 -22.80 -0.54 9.99
CA GLU A 172 -22.34 -1.58 9.07
C GLU A 172 -21.18 -2.38 9.65
N ILE A 173 -21.13 -3.67 9.31
CA ILE A 173 -20.04 -4.57 9.65
C ILE A 173 -19.37 -5.11 8.39
N CYS A 174 -18.04 -5.02 8.32
CA CYS A 174 -17.25 -5.69 7.29
C CYS A 174 -16.59 -6.96 7.83
N LEU A 175 -16.77 -8.09 7.15
CA LEU A 175 -15.95 -9.28 7.34
C LEU A 175 -14.74 -9.16 6.42
N LYS A 176 -13.60 -8.71 6.97
CA LYS A 176 -12.37 -8.47 6.21
C LYS A 176 -11.44 -9.67 6.26
N ASP A 177 -11.58 -10.56 5.30
CA ASP A 177 -10.70 -11.69 5.03
C ASP A 177 -9.51 -11.27 4.16
N MET A 178 -8.60 -10.53 4.78
CA MET A 178 -7.42 -9.93 4.14
C MET A 178 -6.46 -10.95 3.51
N ALA A 179 -6.48 -12.20 3.98
CA ALA A 179 -5.62 -13.26 3.50
C ALA A 179 -6.36 -14.24 2.58
N GLY A 180 -7.70 -14.18 2.51
CA GLY A 180 -8.52 -15.15 1.78
C GLY A 180 -8.56 -16.53 2.44
N ILE A 181 -8.31 -16.59 3.76
CA ILE A 181 -8.18 -17.84 4.53
C ILE A 181 -9.41 -18.14 5.38
N GLY A 182 -10.39 -17.23 5.42
CA GLY A 182 -11.65 -17.48 6.12
C GLY A 182 -12.28 -18.79 5.63
N ARG A 183 -12.79 -19.60 6.56
CA ARG A 183 -13.45 -20.86 6.18
C ARG A 183 -14.89 -20.53 5.75
N PRO A 184 -15.32 -20.90 4.52
CA PRO A 184 -16.62 -20.51 3.99
C PRO A 184 -17.79 -20.78 4.95
N GLY A 185 -17.88 -21.99 5.52
CA GLY A 185 -18.97 -22.34 6.44
C GLY A 185 -18.99 -21.50 7.73
N MET A 186 -17.81 -21.21 8.32
CA MET A 186 -17.70 -20.33 9.49
C MET A 186 -18.12 -18.90 9.16
N LEU A 187 -17.76 -18.41 7.97
CA LEU A 187 -18.15 -17.07 7.51
C LEU A 187 -19.67 -16.98 7.32
N GLY A 188 -20.29 -17.96 6.68
CA GLY A 188 -21.74 -18.04 6.54
C GLY A 188 -22.46 -18.06 7.91
N GLU A 189 -22.00 -18.91 8.82
CA GLU A 189 -22.55 -18.99 10.18
C GLU A 189 -22.38 -17.68 10.96
N LEU A 190 -21.24 -16.99 10.82
CA LEU A 190 -21.01 -15.68 11.43
C LEU A 190 -21.98 -14.63 10.90
N VAL A 191 -22.18 -14.56 9.58
CA VAL A 191 -23.13 -13.63 8.96
C VAL A 191 -24.54 -13.89 9.49
N ARG A 192 -24.98 -15.15 9.49
CA ARG A 192 -26.30 -15.53 10.04
C ARG A 192 -26.44 -15.09 11.49
N THR A 193 -25.44 -15.39 12.32
CA THR A 193 -25.44 -15.05 13.75
C THR A 193 -25.56 -13.54 13.99
N ILE A 194 -24.85 -12.72 13.21
CA ILE A 194 -24.96 -11.26 13.31
C ILE A 194 -26.33 -10.79 12.83
N LYS A 195 -26.85 -11.28 11.69
CA LYS A 195 -28.14 -10.85 11.12
C LYS A 195 -29.34 -11.29 11.95
N GLU A 196 -29.28 -12.43 12.64
CA GLU A 196 -30.34 -12.87 13.55
C GLU A 196 -30.51 -11.92 14.75
N LYS A 197 -29.40 -11.39 15.27
CA LYS A 197 -29.41 -10.42 16.38
C LYS A 197 -29.65 -8.99 15.91
N HIS A 198 -29.08 -8.63 14.77
CA HIS A 198 -29.05 -7.26 14.24
C HIS A 198 -29.52 -7.25 12.77
N PRO A 199 -30.81 -7.44 12.50
CA PRO A 199 -31.34 -7.62 11.15
C PRO A 199 -31.11 -6.41 10.24
N ASP A 200 -31.06 -5.20 10.79
CA ASP A 200 -30.91 -3.95 10.05
C ASP A 200 -29.45 -3.59 9.73
N ILE A 201 -28.47 -4.26 10.36
CA ILE A 201 -27.06 -3.99 10.11
C ILE A 201 -26.65 -4.52 8.74
N LEU A 202 -26.04 -3.65 7.94
CA LEU A 202 -25.48 -4.06 6.65
C LEU A 202 -24.19 -4.83 6.87
N ILE A 203 -24.08 -5.97 6.18
CA ILE A 203 -22.86 -6.78 6.20
C ILE A 203 -22.20 -6.77 4.83
N GLN A 204 -20.93 -6.35 4.81
CA GLN A 204 -20.09 -6.35 3.63
C GLN A 204 -18.98 -7.39 3.75
N TYR A 205 -18.81 -8.26 2.75
CA TYR A 205 -17.72 -9.22 2.71
C TYR A 205 -16.57 -8.70 1.83
N HIS A 206 -15.36 -8.77 2.37
CA HIS A 206 -14.11 -8.42 1.70
C HIS A 206 -13.17 -9.63 1.77
N GLY A 207 -12.87 -10.26 0.63
CA GLY A 207 -12.11 -11.50 0.60
C GLY A 207 -11.16 -11.59 -0.57
N HIS A 208 -9.86 -11.75 -0.28
CA HIS A 208 -8.85 -11.97 -1.31
C HIS A 208 -8.93 -13.40 -1.89
N SER A 209 -8.52 -13.56 -3.14
CA SER A 209 -8.57 -14.83 -3.87
C SER A 209 -7.34 -15.72 -3.70
N GLY A 210 -6.32 -15.28 -2.96
CA GLY A 210 -4.99 -15.90 -2.96
C GLY A 210 -5.03 -17.41 -2.68
N PRO A 211 -5.71 -17.86 -1.62
CA PRO A 211 -5.80 -19.28 -1.29
C PRO A 211 -6.85 -20.08 -2.08
N GLY A 212 -7.71 -19.42 -2.86
CA GLY A 212 -8.76 -20.03 -3.68
C GLY A 212 -10.12 -20.24 -3.00
N LEU A 213 -10.35 -19.70 -1.79
CA LEU A 213 -11.62 -19.89 -1.04
C LEU A 213 -12.67 -18.79 -1.29
N SER A 214 -12.32 -17.70 -1.98
CA SER A 214 -13.12 -16.48 -2.06
C SER A 214 -14.50 -16.69 -2.70
N MET A 215 -14.62 -17.44 -3.80
CA MET A 215 -15.91 -17.69 -4.45
C MET A 215 -16.88 -18.48 -3.57
N ALA A 216 -16.38 -19.53 -2.90
CA ALA A 216 -17.18 -20.30 -1.95
C ALA A 216 -17.58 -19.45 -0.73
N SER A 217 -16.66 -18.60 -0.25
CA SER A 217 -16.93 -17.70 0.87
C SER A 217 -18.00 -16.66 0.53
N ILE A 218 -17.94 -16.06 -0.68
CA ILE A 218 -18.97 -15.14 -1.18
C ILE A 218 -20.33 -15.82 -1.21
N LEU A 219 -20.38 -17.06 -1.70
CA LEU A 219 -21.63 -17.81 -1.74
C LEU A 219 -22.20 -18.02 -0.32
N GLU A 220 -21.39 -18.53 0.60
CA GLU A 220 -21.80 -18.80 1.98
C GLU A 220 -22.29 -17.54 2.70
N VAL A 221 -21.58 -16.40 2.57
CA VAL A 221 -22.03 -15.16 3.22
C VAL A 221 -23.32 -14.60 2.59
N CYS A 222 -23.49 -14.71 1.27
CA CYS A 222 -24.71 -14.28 0.58
C CYS A 222 -25.94 -15.12 0.98
N GLU A 223 -25.80 -16.45 1.04
CA GLU A 223 -26.89 -17.34 1.49
C GLU A 223 -27.33 -17.06 2.93
N ASN A 224 -26.41 -16.57 3.76
CA ASN A 224 -26.67 -16.27 5.17
C ASN A 224 -26.99 -14.80 5.45
N GLY A 225 -27.14 -13.96 4.42
CA GLY A 225 -27.76 -12.64 4.54
C GLY A 225 -26.84 -11.44 4.38
N ALA A 226 -25.61 -11.61 3.90
CA ALA A 226 -24.75 -10.49 3.51
C ALA A 226 -25.44 -9.56 2.49
N ASP A 227 -25.03 -8.29 2.49
CA ASP A 227 -25.68 -7.23 1.71
C ASP A 227 -24.80 -6.79 0.52
N ILE A 228 -23.49 -6.77 0.72
CA ILE A 228 -22.54 -6.16 -0.21
C ILE A 228 -21.30 -7.04 -0.34
N ILE A 229 -20.81 -7.21 -1.56
CA ILE A 229 -19.60 -7.99 -1.86
C ILE A 229 -18.56 -7.09 -2.51
N ASP A 230 -17.36 -7.08 -1.95
CA ASP A 230 -16.19 -6.50 -2.60
C ASP A 230 -15.77 -7.38 -3.79
N VAL A 231 -15.59 -6.74 -4.93
CA VAL A 231 -15.19 -7.38 -6.19
C VAL A 231 -14.11 -6.55 -6.87
N ALA A 232 -13.32 -7.20 -7.71
CA ALA A 232 -12.37 -6.55 -8.62
C ALA A 232 -12.85 -6.67 -10.08
N MET A 233 -12.05 -6.13 -11.00
CA MET A 233 -12.22 -6.30 -12.44
C MET A 233 -10.88 -6.63 -13.12
N GLU A 234 -10.94 -7.33 -14.24
CA GLU A 234 -9.77 -7.53 -15.09
C GLU A 234 -9.19 -6.19 -15.59
N PRO A 235 -7.87 -6.12 -15.85
CA PRO A 235 -6.87 -7.20 -15.79
C PRO A 235 -6.28 -7.45 -14.39
N MET A 236 -6.90 -6.89 -13.34
CA MET A 236 -6.41 -6.90 -11.96
C MET A 236 -7.39 -7.55 -10.99
N SER A 237 -7.94 -8.70 -11.37
CA SER A 237 -8.68 -9.61 -10.49
C SER A 237 -7.87 -10.88 -10.25
N TRP A 238 -8.30 -11.69 -9.27
CA TRP A 238 -7.70 -12.98 -8.89
C TRP A 238 -6.30 -12.88 -8.26
N GLY A 239 -5.68 -14.05 -8.03
CA GLY A 239 -4.41 -14.15 -7.33
C GLY A 239 -4.50 -13.50 -5.95
N LYS A 240 -3.57 -12.60 -5.64
CA LYS A 240 -3.52 -11.84 -4.38
C LYS A 240 -4.56 -10.71 -4.30
N VAL A 241 -5.37 -10.50 -5.34
CA VAL A 241 -6.44 -9.48 -5.39
C VAL A 241 -7.79 -10.12 -5.02
N HIS A 242 -8.90 -9.63 -5.56
CA HIS A 242 -10.27 -10.05 -5.26
C HIS A 242 -10.91 -10.77 -6.47
N PRO A 243 -12.00 -11.53 -6.28
CA PRO A 243 -12.74 -12.15 -7.39
C PRO A 243 -13.23 -11.13 -8.42
N ASP A 244 -13.29 -11.56 -9.68
CA ASP A 244 -13.83 -10.73 -10.75
C ASP A 244 -15.36 -10.59 -10.65
N VAL A 245 -15.86 -9.37 -10.85
CA VAL A 245 -17.29 -9.04 -10.80
C VAL A 245 -18.12 -9.89 -11.77
N ILE A 246 -17.58 -10.29 -12.93
CA ILE A 246 -18.30 -11.11 -13.92
C ILE A 246 -18.58 -12.50 -13.36
N SER A 247 -17.58 -13.15 -12.76
CA SER A 247 -17.73 -14.50 -12.20
C SER A 247 -18.64 -14.49 -10.96
N VAL A 248 -18.49 -13.48 -10.09
CA VAL A 248 -19.36 -13.32 -8.92
C VAL A 248 -20.81 -13.10 -9.35
N GLN A 249 -21.06 -12.21 -10.31
CA GLN A 249 -22.41 -11.96 -10.82
C GLN A 249 -23.02 -13.22 -11.43
N ALA A 250 -22.29 -13.95 -12.28
CA ALA A 250 -22.80 -15.16 -12.93
C ALA A 250 -23.20 -16.22 -11.90
N MET A 251 -22.35 -16.47 -10.90
CA MET A 251 -22.63 -17.41 -9.81
C MET A 251 -23.87 -17.01 -9.00
N LEU A 252 -23.99 -15.74 -8.62
CA LEU A 252 -25.12 -15.27 -7.82
C LEU A 252 -26.43 -15.27 -8.63
N LYS A 253 -26.39 -14.91 -9.92
CA LYS A 253 -27.55 -14.98 -10.82
C LYS A 253 -28.07 -16.40 -10.98
N ASP A 254 -27.18 -17.37 -11.18
CA ASP A 254 -27.54 -18.79 -11.33
C ASP A 254 -28.31 -19.32 -10.10
N LEU A 255 -27.91 -18.88 -8.91
CA LEU A 255 -28.58 -19.24 -7.65
C LEU A 255 -29.81 -18.38 -7.31
N GLY A 256 -30.21 -17.47 -8.20
CA GLY A 256 -31.44 -16.69 -8.10
C GLY A 256 -31.38 -15.43 -7.22
N PHE A 257 -30.17 -14.97 -6.86
CA PHE A 257 -29.97 -13.64 -6.26
C PHE A 257 -30.26 -12.54 -7.27
N GLN A 258 -30.73 -11.38 -6.77
CA GLN A 258 -30.84 -10.18 -7.59
C GLN A 258 -29.50 -9.45 -7.55
N VAL A 259 -28.87 -9.28 -8.71
CA VAL A 259 -27.60 -8.54 -8.84
C VAL A 259 -27.68 -7.67 -10.09
N PRO A 260 -27.04 -6.50 -10.10
CA PRO A 260 -27.13 -5.56 -11.22
C PRO A 260 -26.50 -6.14 -12.48
N ASP A 261 -27.03 -5.74 -13.65
CA ASP A 261 -26.41 -6.02 -14.95
C ASP A 261 -25.09 -5.26 -15.10
N ILE A 262 -24.18 -5.81 -15.92
CA ILE A 262 -22.89 -5.19 -16.20
C ILE A 262 -22.92 -4.69 -17.64
N ASN A 263 -22.70 -3.38 -17.85
CA ASN A 263 -22.43 -2.86 -19.19
C ASN A 263 -21.06 -3.35 -19.66
N MET A 264 -21.06 -4.44 -20.43
CA MET A 264 -19.85 -5.09 -20.91
C MET A 264 -19.02 -4.22 -21.86
N LYS A 265 -19.61 -3.22 -22.55
CA LYS A 265 -18.83 -2.28 -23.36
C LYS A 265 -17.99 -1.36 -22.49
N ALA A 266 -18.57 -0.83 -21.42
CA ALA A 266 -17.86 -0.02 -20.43
C ALA A 266 -16.79 -0.87 -19.71
N TYR A 267 -17.12 -2.09 -19.29
CA TYR A 267 -16.17 -3.04 -18.69
C TYR A 267 -14.94 -3.24 -19.59
N MET A 268 -15.13 -3.53 -20.88
CA MET A 268 -14.02 -3.77 -21.80
C MET A 268 -13.14 -2.53 -22.00
N LYS A 269 -13.73 -1.34 -22.02
CA LYS A 269 -12.96 -0.08 -22.05
C LYS A 269 -12.19 0.13 -20.74
N ALA A 270 -12.83 -0.09 -19.59
CA ALA A 270 -12.21 0.05 -18.26
C ALA A 270 -11.03 -0.92 -18.09
N ARG A 271 -11.21 -2.16 -18.55
CA ARG A 271 -10.16 -3.19 -18.62
C ARG A 271 -9.00 -2.75 -19.50
N ALA A 272 -9.27 -2.27 -20.72
CA ALA A 272 -8.22 -1.80 -21.63
C ALA A 272 -7.46 -0.59 -21.07
N MET A 273 -8.17 0.36 -20.44
CA MET A 273 -7.56 1.53 -19.81
C MET A 273 -6.75 1.17 -18.56
N THR A 274 -7.23 0.23 -17.76
CA THR A 274 -6.45 -0.30 -16.62
C THR A 274 -5.19 -1.02 -17.12
N GLN A 275 -5.27 -1.74 -18.25
CA GLN A 275 -4.07 -2.31 -18.90
C GLN A 275 -3.12 -1.22 -19.41
N GLU A 276 -3.63 -0.13 -20.00
CA GLU A 276 -2.81 1.03 -20.40
C GLU A 276 -2.04 1.61 -19.20
N PHE A 277 -2.67 1.70 -18.03
CA PHE A 277 -2.01 2.20 -16.82
C PHE A 277 -0.90 1.25 -16.32
N ILE A 278 -1.11 -0.06 -16.45
CA ILE A 278 -0.08 -1.08 -16.20
C ILE A 278 1.08 -0.91 -17.19
N ASP A 279 0.77 -0.76 -18.48
CA ASP A 279 1.75 -0.68 -19.56
C ASP A 279 2.56 0.63 -19.55
N ASP A 280 2.09 1.66 -18.84
CA ASP A 280 2.85 2.88 -18.56
C ASP A 280 3.92 2.65 -17.46
N PHE A 281 3.75 3.21 -16.26
CA PHE A 281 4.77 3.14 -15.23
C PHE A 281 4.47 2.12 -14.15
N LEU A 282 3.19 1.79 -13.92
CA LEU A 282 2.78 0.97 -12.79
C LEU A 282 3.27 -0.48 -12.95
N GLY A 283 3.28 -1.01 -14.16
CA GLY A 283 3.72 -2.37 -14.46
C GLY A 283 5.18 -2.65 -14.14
N TYR A 284 6.05 -1.63 -14.11
CA TYR A 284 7.45 -1.80 -13.69
C TYR A 284 7.58 -2.18 -12.20
N PHE A 285 6.55 -1.92 -11.41
CA PHE A 285 6.52 -2.14 -9.97
C PHE A 285 5.49 -3.20 -9.55
N MET A 286 5.04 -4.00 -10.51
CA MET A 286 4.15 -5.13 -10.30
C MET A 286 4.91 -6.44 -10.46
N ASP A 287 4.67 -7.39 -9.57
CA ASP A 287 5.19 -8.75 -9.70
C ASP A 287 4.14 -9.62 -10.42
N PRO A 288 4.47 -10.21 -11.59
CA PRO A 288 3.54 -11.09 -12.31
C PRO A 288 3.03 -12.26 -11.46
N THR A 289 3.79 -12.71 -10.47
CA THR A 289 3.39 -13.78 -9.54
C THR A 289 2.23 -13.37 -8.63
N ASN A 290 1.89 -12.09 -8.53
CA ASN A 290 0.72 -11.61 -7.78
C ASN A 290 -0.60 -12.13 -8.36
N LYS A 291 -0.63 -12.57 -9.64
CA LYS A 291 -1.80 -13.21 -10.25
C LYS A 291 -1.94 -14.69 -9.88
N TYR A 292 -0.92 -15.30 -9.28
CA TYR A 292 -0.96 -16.71 -8.92
C TYR A 292 -1.72 -16.93 -7.61
N MET A 293 -2.50 -18.00 -7.58
CA MET A 293 -3.13 -18.50 -6.37
C MET A 293 -2.21 -19.54 -5.70
N SER A 294 -2.22 -19.56 -4.37
CA SER A 294 -1.48 -20.54 -3.58
C SER A 294 -2.19 -20.84 -2.27
N SER A 295 -2.52 -22.12 -2.09
CA SER A 295 -3.13 -22.63 -0.85
C SER A 295 -2.11 -22.90 0.25
N LEU A 296 -0.81 -22.70 0.01
CA LEU A 296 0.27 -22.96 0.99
C LEU A 296 0.09 -22.19 2.30
N LEU A 297 -0.59 -21.04 2.24
CA LEU A 297 -0.75 -20.16 3.39
C LEU A 297 -1.97 -20.48 4.26
N LEU A 298 -2.81 -21.44 3.86
CA LEU A 298 -4.02 -21.80 4.62
C LEU A 298 -3.73 -22.33 6.03
N LYS A 299 -2.58 -22.99 6.20
CA LYS A 299 -2.17 -23.65 7.44
C LYS A 299 -1.49 -22.66 8.40
N CYS A 300 -0.48 -21.92 7.92
CA CYS A 300 0.24 -20.93 8.71
C CYS A 300 -0.52 -19.60 8.88
N GLY A 301 -1.61 -19.39 8.12
CA GLY A 301 -2.51 -18.24 8.23
C GLY A 301 -1.95 -16.91 7.71
N LEU A 302 -0.77 -16.93 7.07
CA LEU A 302 -0.13 -15.72 6.56
C LEU A 302 -0.84 -15.17 5.30
N PRO A 303 -0.83 -13.85 5.08
CA PRO A 303 -1.47 -13.26 3.90
C PRO A 303 -0.64 -13.48 2.63
N GLY A 304 -1.31 -13.67 1.48
CA GLY A 304 -0.67 -13.85 0.17
C GLY A 304 0.33 -12.77 -0.21
N GLY A 305 0.05 -11.51 0.14
CA GLY A 305 0.97 -10.38 -0.06
C GLY A 305 2.31 -10.54 0.64
N MET A 306 2.38 -11.30 1.73
CA MET A 306 3.59 -11.49 2.51
C MET A 306 4.59 -12.47 1.87
N MET A 307 4.15 -13.36 0.97
CA MET A 307 5.01 -14.35 0.31
C MET A 307 6.21 -13.72 -0.38
N GLY A 308 6.03 -12.58 -1.05
CA GLY A 308 7.14 -11.87 -1.71
C GLY A 308 8.22 -11.44 -0.70
N SER A 309 7.81 -10.83 0.40
CA SER A 309 8.72 -10.41 1.48
C SER A 309 9.39 -11.60 2.16
N MET A 310 8.65 -12.68 2.43
CA MET A 310 9.20 -13.90 3.04
C MET A 310 10.28 -14.52 2.17
N MET A 311 10.01 -14.65 0.86
CA MET A 311 10.98 -15.21 -0.06
C MET A 311 12.22 -14.34 -0.20
N ALA A 312 12.09 -13.01 -0.10
CA ALA A 312 13.24 -12.10 -0.07
C ALA A 312 14.06 -12.29 1.20
N ASP A 313 13.41 -12.34 2.37
CA ASP A 313 14.06 -12.57 3.66
C ASP A 313 14.79 -13.93 3.68
N LEU A 314 14.12 -15.00 3.23
CA LEU A 314 14.69 -16.35 3.12
C LEU A 314 15.90 -16.39 2.18
N LYS A 315 15.83 -15.76 1.00
CA LYS A 315 16.98 -15.65 0.09
C LYS A 315 18.16 -14.93 0.75
N GLY A 316 17.88 -13.90 1.54
CA GLY A 316 18.89 -13.13 2.27
C GLY A 316 19.66 -13.97 3.28
N VAL A 317 18.99 -14.93 3.95
CA VAL A 317 19.61 -15.78 4.96
C VAL A 317 20.10 -17.14 4.45
N HIS A 318 19.63 -17.57 3.26
CA HIS A 318 19.86 -18.91 2.70
C HIS A 318 21.34 -19.30 2.63
N SER A 319 22.19 -18.41 2.12
CA SER A 319 23.63 -18.67 2.00
C SER A 319 24.32 -18.83 3.37
N GLY A 320 23.91 -18.02 4.36
CA GLY A 320 24.40 -18.08 5.73
C GLY A 320 23.97 -19.36 6.44
N ILE A 321 22.71 -19.78 6.27
CA ILE A 321 22.20 -21.05 6.78
C ILE A 321 23.02 -22.21 6.21
N ASN A 322 23.17 -22.30 4.88
CA ASN A 322 23.91 -23.42 4.26
C ASN A 322 25.40 -23.39 4.63
N MET A 323 25.98 -22.23 4.93
CA MET A 323 27.34 -22.16 5.48
C MET A 323 27.43 -22.80 6.87
N ILE A 324 26.46 -22.54 7.75
CA ILE A 324 26.39 -23.16 9.08
C ILE A 324 26.19 -24.68 8.94
N LEU A 325 25.26 -25.13 8.09
CA LEU A 325 25.00 -26.56 7.88
C LEU A 325 26.24 -27.29 7.35
N ARG A 326 26.96 -26.71 6.38
CA ARG A 326 28.25 -27.25 5.91
C ARG A 326 29.28 -27.35 7.03
N SER A 327 29.36 -26.36 7.92
CA SER A 327 30.28 -26.40 9.07
C SER A 327 29.95 -27.51 10.07
N LYS A 328 28.68 -27.96 10.10
CA LYS A 328 28.18 -29.07 10.92
C LYS A 328 28.15 -30.41 10.19
N ASN A 329 28.59 -30.46 8.92
CA ASN A 329 28.49 -31.63 8.06
C ASN A 329 27.05 -32.14 7.86
N GLU A 330 26.10 -31.20 7.80
CA GLU A 330 24.67 -31.43 7.55
C GLU A 330 24.30 -31.08 6.09
N PRO A 331 23.25 -31.72 5.52
CA PRO A 331 22.82 -31.44 4.15
C PRO A 331 22.34 -30.00 4.00
N GLU A 332 22.60 -29.41 2.84
CA GLU A 332 22.09 -28.08 2.49
C GLU A 332 20.57 -28.07 2.33
N LEU A 333 19.95 -26.95 2.71
CA LEU A 333 18.52 -26.73 2.52
C LEU A 333 18.28 -25.98 1.22
N SER A 334 17.23 -26.34 0.50
CA SER A 334 16.69 -25.52 -0.58
C SER A 334 15.86 -24.35 -0.03
N LEU A 335 15.50 -23.41 -0.89
CA LEU A 335 14.57 -22.33 -0.51
C LEU A 335 13.18 -22.87 -0.14
N ASP A 336 12.75 -23.96 -0.79
CA ASP A 336 11.47 -24.60 -0.51
C ASP A 336 11.50 -25.29 0.85
N ASP A 337 12.60 -25.94 1.21
CA ASP A 337 12.78 -26.53 2.54
C ASP A 337 12.71 -25.45 3.63
N LEU A 338 13.41 -24.33 3.42
CA LEU A 338 13.36 -23.19 4.35
C LEU A 338 11.98 -22.57 4.46
N LEU A 339 11.24 -22.51 3.36
CA LEU A 339 9.87 -22.00 3.36
C LEU A 339 8.95 -22.88 4.18
N VAL A 340 9.04 -24.21 4.03
CA VAL A 340 8.28 -25.18 4.83
C VAL A 340 8.65 -25.06 6.32
N MET A 341 9.94 -25.02 6.63
CA MET A 341 10.40 -24.83 8.01
C MET A 341 9.90 -23.53 8.62
N LEU A 342 9.87 -22.43 7.84
CA LEU A 342 9.33 -21.16 8.30
C LEU A 342 7.82 -21.25 8.57
N PHE A 343 7.05 -21.94 7.73
CA PHE A 343 5.63 -22.17 7.97
C PHE A 343 5.38 -22.97 9.25
N ASP A 344 6.13 -24.05 9.47
CA ASP A 344 6.03 -24.86 10.69
C ASP A 344 6.41 -24.04 11.94
N GLU A 345 7.44 -23.19 11.84
CA GLU A 345 7.83 -22.32 12.95
C GLU A 345 6.80 -21.21 13.20
N VAL A 346 6.15 -20.68 12.16
CA VAL A 346 5.00 -19.76 12.32
C VAL A 346 3.86 -20.45 13.05
N GLU A 347 3.54 -21.70 12.71
CA GLU A 347 2.52 -22.48 13.43
C GLU A 347 2.89 -22.75 14.89
N TYR A 348 4.18 -22.87 15.19
CA TYR A 348 4.67 -23.00 16.56
C TYR A 348 4.61 -21.67 17.34
N VAL A 349 4.94 -20.55 16.70
CA VAL A 349 5.03 -19.22 17.31
C VAL A 349 3.68 -18.57 17.51
N TRP A 350 2.81 -18.63 16.50
CA TRP A 350 1.52 -17.95 16.47
C TRP A 350 0.62 -18.20 17.69
N PRO A 351 0.38 -19.46 18.15
CA PRO A 351 -0.36 -19.73 19.39
C PRO A 351 0.28 -19.12 20.64
N LYS A 352 1.62 -19.10 20.70
CA LYS A 352 2.36 -18.64 21.90
C LYS A 352 2.34 -17.13 22.06
N LEU A 353 2.20 -16.42 20.94
CA LEU A 353 1.99 -14.99 20.91
C LEU A 353 0.51 -14.59 21.04
N GLY A 354 -0.37 -15.51 21.45
CA GLY A 354 -1.78 -15.20 21.73
C GLY A 354 -2.66 -15.07 20.48
N TYR A 355 -2.29 -15.74 19.37
CA TYR A 355 -3.06 -15.75 18.13
C TYR A 355 -3.50 -14.36 17.63
N PRO A 356 -2.59 -13.37 17.43
CA PRO A 356 -2.99 -12.14 16.76
C PRO A 356 -3.47 -12.45 15.33
N PRO A 357 -4.52 -11.80 14.79
CA PRO A 357 -4.83 -11.90 13.37
C PRO A 357 -3.62 -11.48 12.54
N LEU A 358 -3.27 -12.30 11.54
CA LEU A 358 -2.06 -12.11 10.74
C LEU A 358 -2.30 -11.08 9.62
N VAL A 359 -2.59 -9.85 10.02
CA VAL A 359 -2.64 -8.65 9.17
C VAL A 359 -1.54 -7.69 9.59
N THR A 360 -1.14 -6.78 8.70
CA THR A 360 -0.13 -5.75 9.01
C THR A 360 -0.55 -4.91 10.24
N PRO A 361 0.36 -4.66 11.20
CA PRO A 361 1.76 -5.10 11.24
C PRO A 361 2.00 -6.49 11.90
N PHE A 362 0.99 -7.07 12.55
CA PHE A 362 1.14 -8.29 13.37
C PHE A 362 1.60 -9.53 12.60
N SER A 363 1.22 -9.69 11.33
CA SER A 363 1.77 -10.75 10.49
C SER A 363 3.28 -10.66 10.34
N GLN A 364 3.83 -9.44 10.26
CA GLN A 364 5.27 -9.23 10.14
C GLN A 364 5.98 -9.60 11.46
N TYR A 365 5.38 -9.28 12.60
CA TYR A 365 5.92 -9.62 13.92
C TYR A 365 6.03 -11.13 14.10
N VAL A 366 4.94 -11.86 13.85
CA VAL A 366 4.92 -13.33 13.95
C VAL A 366 5.92 -13.96 12.97
N LYS A 367 5.94 -13.50 11.71
CA LYS A 367 6.92 -13.96 10.71
C LYS A 367 8.36 -13.71 11.17
N ASN A 368 8.67 -12.52 11.67
CA ASN A 368 10.03 -12.15 12.06
C ASN A 368 10.53 -13.01 13.22
N VAL A 369 9.70 -13.21 14.25
CA VAL A 369 10.04 -14.10 15.36
C VAL A 369 10.26 -15.52 14.86
N ALA A 370 9.40 -16.03 13.97
CA ALA A 370 9.57 -17.36 13.40
C ALA A 370 10.88 -17.48 12.59
N LEU A 371 11.20 -16.48 11.77
CA LEU A 371 12.45 -16.46 11.00
C LEU A 371 13.68 -16.41 11.93
N MET A 372 13.63 -15.59 12.99
CA MET A 372 14.72 -15.51 13.95
C MET A 372 14.86 -16.83 14.72
N ASN A 373 13.76 -17.44 15.17
CA ASN A 373 13.79 -18.76 15.80
C ASN A 373 14.43 -19.80 14.88
N LEU A 374 14.04 -19.85 13.60
CA LEU A 374 14.63 -20.75 12.61
C LEU A 374 16.14 -20.56 12.50
N MET A 375 16.61 -19.31 12.42
CA MET A 375 18.05 -19.00 12.37
C MET A 375 18.79 -19.47 13.63
N GLN A 376 18.19 -19.31 14.80
CA GLN A 376 18.78 -19.71 16.08
C GLN A 376 18.83 -21.24 16.19
N GLN A 377 17.78 -21.94 15.78
CA GLN A 377 17.75 -23.40 15.74
C GLN A 377 18.82 -23.98 14.82
N VAL A 378 19.02 -23.40 13.62
CA VAL A 378 20.10 -23.81 12.71
C VAL A 378 21.47 -23.62 13.36
N LYS A 379 21.65 -22.59 14.20
CA LYS A 379 22.89 -22.40 14.98
C LYS A 379 23.01 -23.34 16.17
N GLY A 380 21.93 -23.94 16.64
CA GLY A 380 21.88 -24.74 17.87
C GLY A 380 21.67 -23.88 19.11
N GLU A 381 21.06 -22.71 18.94
CA GLU A 381 20.69 -21.76 20.00
C GLU A 381 19.19 -21.86 20.31
N ASP A 382 18.79 -21.35 21.47
CA ASP A 382 17.41 -21.38 21.92
C ASP A 382 16.50 -20.39 21.15
N ARG A 383 15.22 -20.75 21.06
CA ARG A 383 14.16 -19.86 20.55
C ARG A 383 14.00 -18.62 21.43
N TRP A 384 13.30 -17.60 20.91
CA TRP A 384 12.91 -16.37 21.63
C TRP A 384 14.06 -15.46 22.06
N THR A 385 15.28 -15.78 21.64
CA THR A 385 16.48 -15.01 21.95
C THR A 385 16.51 -13.66 21.22
N MET A 386 15.84 -13.55 20.07
CA MET A 386 15.72 -12.32 19.29
C MET A 386 14.26 -11.98 18.96
N ILE A 387 13.68 -11.09 19.75
CA ILE A 387 12.35 -10.50 19.54
C ILE A 387 12.54 -8.98 19.51
N ASP A 388 12.04 -8.32 18.46
CA ASP A 388 12.16 -6.87 18.29
C ASP A 388 11.19 -6.10 19.19
N ASN A 389 11.47 -4.81 19.39
CA ASN A 389 10.71 -3.96 20.32
C ASN A 389 9.23 -3.82 19.94
N HIS A 390 8.88 -3.78 18.65
CA HIS A 390 7.48 -3.66 18.24
C HIS A 390 6.70 -4.95 18.52
N THR A 391 7.35 -6.09 18.32
CA THR A 391 6.78 -7.38 18.73
C THR A 391 6.61 -7.44 20.25
N TRP A 392 7.57 -6.92 21.03
CA TRP A 392 7.40 -6.79 22.49
C TRP A 392 6.26 -5.85 22.87
N ASP A 393 6.11 -4.70 22.21
CA ASP A 393 5.01 -3.77 22.48
C ASP A 393 3.63 -4.42 22.24
N MET A 394 3.52 -5.33 21.25
CA MET A 394 2.33 -6.16 21.08
C MET A 394 2.16 -7.17 22.23
N ILE A 395 3.21 -7.92 22.57
CA ILE A 395 3.19 -8.94 23.65
C ILE A 395 2.78 -8.31 24.99
N LEU A 396 3.30 -7.12 25.29
CA LEU A 396 3.08 -6.42 26.54
C LEU A 396 1.73 -5.69 26.59
N GLY A 397 0.92 -5.73 25.52
CA GLY A 397 -0.42 -5.15 25.49
C GLY A 397 -0.47 -3.65 25.15
N LYS A 398 0.66 -3.02 24.78
CA LYS A 398 0.69 -1.59 24.40
C LYS A 398 -0.09 -1.29 23.12
N SER A 399 -0.26 -2.30 22.27
CA SER A 399 -1.06 -2.21 21.03
C SER A 399 -2.54 -2.59 21.23
N GLY A 400 -2.94 -2.96 22.44
CA GLY A 400 -4.24 -3.55 22.76
C GLY A 400 -4.14 -5.03 23.16
N ARG A 401 -5.26 -5.62 23.57
CA ARG A 401 -5.29 -7.03 24.00
C ARG A 401 -5.15 -7.97 22.81
N LEU A 402 -4.40 -9.04 23.05
CA LEU A 402 -4.34 -10.19 22.16
C LEU A 402 -5.65 -11.00 22.25
N PRO A 403 -6.10 -11.65 21.17
CA PRO A 403 -7.30 -12.50 21.19
C PRO A 403 -7.18 -13.71 22.12
N GLY A 404 -5.99 -14.31 22.18
CA GLY A 404 -5.67 -15.48 22.97
C GLY A 404 -4.70 -15.19 24.11
N LYS A 405 -4.44 -16.23 24.92
CA LYS A 405 -3.46 -16.17 26.01
C LYS A 405 -2.05 -16.35 25.47
N LEU A 406 -1.10 -15.63 26.05
CA LEU A 406 0.33 -15.88 25.85
C LEU A 406 0.74 -17.22 26.46
N ALA A 407 1.74 -17.85 25.88
CA ALA A 407 2.34 -19.05 26.46
C ALA A 407 3.16 -18.70 27.72
N PRO A 408 3.21 -19.59 28.74
CA PRO A 408 3.96 -19.35 29.96
C PRO A 408 5.42 -18.95 29.72
N GLU A 409 6.10 -19.56 28.77
CA GLU A 409 7.50 -19.25 28.46
C GLU A 409 7.71 -17.81 27.95
N ILE A 410 6.70 -17.20 27.32
CA ILE A 410 6.78 -15.80 26.86
C ILE A 410 6.59 -14.84 28.03
N ILE A 411 5.70 -15.20 28.97
CA ILE A 411 5.46 -14.43 30.20
C ILE A 411 6.72 -14.46 31.08
N GLU A 412 7.28 -15.65 31.32
CA GLU A 412 8.52 -15.82 32.08
C GLU A 412 9.70 -15.05 31.43
N LEU A 413 9.79 -15.06 30.09
CA LEU A 413 10.80 -14.30 29.38
C LEU A 413 10.63 -12.78 29.55
N ALA A 414 9.40 -12.27 29.47
CA ALA A 414 9.11 -10.85 29.71
C ALA A 414 9.49 -10.44 31.14
N GLU A 415 9.12 -11.25 32.13
CA GLU A 415 9.45 -11.02 33.55
C GLU A 415 10.97 -11.04 33.78
N SER A 416 11.70 -11.99 33.17
CA SER A 416 13.17 -12.07 33.27
C SER A 416 13.88 -10.83 32.70
N LYS A 417 13.24 -10.13 31.77
CA LYS A 417 13.73 -8.88 31.16
C LYS A 417 13.27 -7.63 31.92
N GLY A 418 12.46 -7.78 32.96
CA GLY A 418 11.87 -6.67 33.72
C GLY A 418 10.82 -5.90 32.93
N TYR A 419 10.14 -6.55 31.98
CA TYR A 419 9.05 -5.92 31.23
C TYR A 419 7.73 -6.00 31.99
N GLU A 420 6.92 -4.94 31.84
CA GLU A 420 5.61 -4.84 32.47
C GLU A 420 4.50 -4.96 31.43
N PHE A 421 3.49 -5.77 31.74
CA PHE A 421 2.27 -5.90 30.94
C PHE A 421 1.32 -4.74 31.24
N VAL A 422 0.69 -4.20 30.20
CA VAL A 422 -0.29 -3.11 30.31
C VAL A 422 -1.63 -3.52 29.68
N ASP A 423 -2.72 -3.02 30.27
CA ASP A 423 -4.09 -3.15 29.71
C ASP A 423 -4.80 -1.78 29.69
N THR A 424 -4.02 -0.71 29.54
CA THR A 424 -4.56 0.64 29.37
C THR A 424 -5.13 0.82 27.96
N ASP A 425 -6.01 1.80 27.77
CA ASP A 425 -6.41 2.22 26.44
C ASP A 425 -5.16 2.71 25.66
N PRO A 426 -4.80 2.08 24.52
CA PRO A 426 -3.63 2.46 23.75
C PRO A 426 -3.64 3.93 23.30
N GLN A 427 -4.81 4.56 23.12
CA GLN A 427 -4.90 5.96 22.72
C GLN A 427 -4.30 6.91 23.76
N LEU A 428 -4.29 6.55 25.05
CA LEU A 428 -3.76 7.40 26.12
C LEU A 428 -2.24 7.65 26.01
N ASN A 429 -1.54 6.82 25.25
CA ASN A 429 -0.11 6.98 24.99
C ASN A 429 0.20 8.09 23.96
N TYR A 430 -0.82 8.66 23.32
CA TYR A 430 -0.66 9.58 22.19
C TYR A 430 -1.45 10.87 22.45
N PRO A 431 -0.83 11.88 23.09
CA PRO A 431 -1.46 13.18 23.31
C PRO A 431 -1.72 13.90 21.99
N ASP A 432 -2.61 14.89 22.03
CA ASP A 432 -2.94 15.75 20.90
C ASP A 432 -1.71 16.47 20.35
N ALA A 433 -1.61 16.59 19.03
CA ALA A 433 -0.39 17.03 18.34
C ALA A 433 -0.63 18.07 17.23
N LEU A 434 -1.88 18.40 16.88
CA LEU A 434 -2.17 19.29 15.76
C LEU A 434 -1.55 20.68 15.93
N ASP A 435 -1.52 21.24 17.14
CA ASP A 435 -0.97 22.58 17.39
C ASP A 435 0.53 22.68 17.04
N GLU A 436 1.28 21.59 17.21
CA GLU A 436 2.69 21.52 16.80
C GLU A 436 2.81 21.60 15.28
N TYR A 437 1.96 20.89 14.55
CA TYR A 437 1.93 20.92 13.08
C TYR A 437 1.43 22.26 12.53
N ARG A 438 0.44 22.91 13.18
CA ARG A 438 -0.01 24.26 12.81
C ARG A 438 1.15 25.26 12.89
N LYS A 439 1.87 25.23 14.00
CA LYS A 439 3.05 26.07 14.20
C LYS A 439 4.11 25.82 13.13
N GLU A 440 4.40 24.56 12.80
CA GLU A 440 5.34 24.23 11.72
C GLU A 440 4.88 24.77 10.36
N MET A 441 3.58 24.70 10.05
CA MET A 441 3.05 25.27 8.81
C MET A 441 3.21 26.78 8.76
N ASP A 442 2.89 27.48 9.85
CA ASP A 442 3.04 28.93 9.95
C ASP A 442 4.51 29.37 9.80
N GLU A 443 5.45 28.66 10.45
CA GLU A 443 6.89 28.94 10.37
C GLU A 443 7.46 28.71 8.97
N ASN A 444 6.95 27.72 8.24
CA ASN A 444 7.36 27.42 6.86
C ASN A 444 6.57 28.20 5.79
N GLY A 445 5.57 28.99 6.19
CA GLY A 445 4.67 29.69 5.26
C GLY A 445 3.85 28.73 4.39
N TRP A 446 3.49 27.55 4.91
CA TRP A 446 2.66 26.58 4.21
C TRP A 446 1.17 26.85 4.47
N GLU A 447 0.38 26.83 3.40
CA GLU A 447 -1.07 26.95 3.50
C GLU A 447 -1.69 25.69 4.10
N TYR A 448 -2.70 25.86 4.95
CA TYR A 448 -3.48 24.77 5.59
C TYR A 448 -4.27 23.91 4.58
N GLY A 449 -4.47 24.39 3.35
CA GLY A 449 -5.26 23.73 2.33
C GLY A 449 -6.77 23.90 2.52
N GLU A 450 -7.54 23.48 1.53
CA GLU A 450 -9.00 23.44 1.62
C GLU A 450 -9.43 22.47 2.73
N ASP A 451 -10.32 22.89 3.63
CA ASP A 451 -10.79 22.08 4.77
C ASP A 451 -9.66 21.56 5.70
N ASP A 452 -8.53 22.27 5.80
CA ASP A 452 -7.32 21.88 6.55
C ASP A 452 -6.62 20.61 6.00
N GLU A 453 -6.82 20.29 4.72
CA GLU A 453 -6.31 19.05 4.15
C GLU A 453 -4.78 18.95 4.06
N GLU A 454 -4.05 20.07 3.95
CA GLU A 454 -2.58 20.07 3.96
C GLU A 454 -2.04 19.90 5.39
N LEU A 455 -2.72 20.50 6.39
CA LEU A 455 -2.43 20.25 7.81
C LEU A 455 -2.63 18.77 8.17
N PHE A 456 -3.71 18.18 7.68
CA PHE A 456 -3.97 16.76 7.83
C PHE A 456 -2.86 15.90 7.24
N GLU A 457 -2.42 16.15 6.00
CA GLU A 457 -1.39 15.35 5.35
C GLU A 457 -0.02 15.50 6.05
N LEU A 458 0.33 16.70 6.53
CA LEU A 458 1.52 16.90 7.37
C LEU A 458 1.40 16.12 8.69
N ALA A 459 0.27 16.21 9.38
CA ALA A 459 0.10 15.54 10.68
C ALA A 459 0.04 14.01 10.55
N MET A 460 -0.50 13.49 9.45
CA MET A 460 -0.65 12.06 9.20
C MET A 460 0.65 11.41 8.68
N HIS A 461 1.35 12.07 7.75
CA HIS A 461 2.52 11.54 7.04
C HIS A 461 3.69 12.52 7.05
N ASP A 462 4.02 13.03 8.23
CA ASP A 462 4.96 14.13 8.48
C ASP A 462 6.27 14.08 7.65
N ARG A 463 6.99 12.96 7.66
CA ARG A 463 8.22 12.80 6.89
C ARG A 463 7.95 12.82 5.39
N GLN A 464 6.96 12.08 4.92
CA GLN A 464 6.62 12.01 3.50
C GLN A 464 6.10 13.34 2.97
N TYR A 465 5.36 14.08 3.79
CA TYR A 465 4.86 15.41 3.45
C TYR A 465 5.99 16.43 3.30
N ARG A 466 6.95 16.47 4.23
CA ARG A 466 8.16 17.32 4.11
C ARG A 466 9.00 16.97 2.88
N ASP A 467 9.14 15.68 2.60
CA ASP A 467 9.80 15.17 1.41
C ASP A 467 9.07 15.56 0.10
N TYR A 468 7.74 15.62 0.14
CA TYR A 468 6.91 16.14 -0.95
C TYR A 468 7.13 17.65 -1.15
N LYS A 469 7.00 18.46 -0.08
CA LYS A 469 7.15 19.92 -0.15
C LYS A 469 8.54 20.37 -0.61
N SER A 470 9.58 19.62 -0.26
CA SER A 470 10.96 19.86 -0.71
C SER A 470 11.25 19.40 -2.14
N GLY A 471 10.35 18.65 -2.79
CA GLY A 471 10.55 18.07 -4.12
C GLY A 471 11.44 16.82 -4.14
N VAL A 472 12.02 16.42 -3.00
CA VAL A 472 12.91 15.25 -2.89
C VAL A 472 12.16 13.94 -3.15
N ALA A 473 10.88 13.86 -2.77
CA ALA A 473 10.03 12.72 -3.15
C ALA A 473 9.92 12.55 -4.66
N LYS A 474 9.63 13.64 -5.39
CA LYS A 474 9.50 13.62 -6.86
C LYS A 474 10.78 13.15 -7.53
N LYS A 475 11.92 13.70 -7.11
CA LYS A 475 13.24 13.34 -7.61
C LYS A 475 13.54 11.84 -7.41
N ARG A 476 13.34 11.32 -6.19
CA ARG A 476 13.55 9.90 -5.88
C ARG A 476 12.65 8.99 -6.71
N PHE A 477 11.38 9.37 -6.89
CA PHE A 477 10.45 8.61 -7.74
C PHE A 477 10.94 8.55 -9.20
N GLU A 478 11.39 9.68 -9.76
CA GLU A 478 11.88 9.74 -11.13
C GLU A 478 13.14 8.91 -11.34
N GLU A 479 14.07 8.93 -10.37
CA GLU A 479 15.26 8.08 -10.34
C GLU A 479 14.89 6.60 -10.26
N GLU A 480 13.98 6.22 -9.37
CA GLU A 480 13.51 4.83 -9.22
C GLU A 480 12.81 4.33 -10.49
N LEU A 481 11.94 5.14 -11.09
CA LEU A 481 11.26 4.81 -12.33
C LEU A 481 12.25 4.62 -13.47
N GLN A 482 13.27 5.48 -13.56
CA GLN A 482 14.28 5.36 -14.60
C GLN A 482 15.09 4.07 -14.44
N HIS A 483 15.48 3.73 -13.21
CA HIS A 483 16.15 2.47 -12.90
C HIS A 483 15.29 1.25 -13.27
N ALA A 484 14.00 1.27 -12.95
CA ALA A 484 13.09 0.17 -13.26
C ALA A 484 12.90 -0.01 -14.79
N LYS A 485 12.82 1.09 -15.54
CA LYS A 485 12.78 1.08 -17.01
C LYS A 485 14.05 0.46 -17.60
N ASP A 486 15.22 0.84 -17.07
CA ASP A 486 16.50 0.34 -17.52
C ASP A 486 16.64 -1.17 -17.26
N ALA A 487 16.26 -1.61 -16.06
CA ALA A 487 16.25 -3.04 -15.70
C ALA A 487 15.30 -3.86 -16.58
N ALA A 488 14.13 -3.33 -16.92
CA ALA A 488 13.18 -3.99 -17.81
C ALA A 488 13.71 -4.13 -19.25
N MET A 489 14.37 -3.10 -19.77
CA MET A 489 15.02 -3.18 -21.08
C MET A 489 16.16 -4.21 -21.09
N ALA A 490 16.98 -4.24 -20.03
CA ALA A 490 18.05 -5.23 -19.90
C ALA A 490 17.51 -6.66 -19.89
N LYS A 491 16.40 -6.92 -19.19
CA LYS A 491 15.72 -8.22 -19.17
C LYS A 491 15.19 -8.66 -20.54
N ASN A 492 14.86 -7.70 -21.42
CA ASN A 492 14.43 -7.94 -22.80
C ASN A 492 15.61 -8.10 -23.78
N GLY A 493 16.85 -8.24 -23.29
CA GLY A 493 18.03 -8.57 -24.09
C GLY A 493 18.77 -7.39 -24.69
N TYR A 494 18.41 -6.15 -24.31
CA TYR A 494 19.17 -4.96 -24.74
C TYR A 494 20.44 -4.80 -23.89
N SER A 495 21.58 -4.61 -24.55
CA SER A 495 22.83 -4.23 -23.88
C SER A 495 22.75 -2.81 -23.29
N GLU A 496 23.59 -2.50 -22.29
CA GLU A 496 23.64 -1.15 -21.72
C GLU A 496 23.94 -0.07 -22.78
N GLU A 497 24.74 -0.40 -23.80
CA GLU A 497 25.01 0.51 -24.92
C GLU A 497 23.79 0.71 -25.82
N GLU A 498 22.98 -0.34 -26.05
CA GLU A 498 21.74 -0.23 -26.84
C GLU A 498 20.66 0.55 -26.07
N ILE A 499 20.58 0.38 -24.75
CA ILE A 499 19.69 1.17 -23.88
C ILE A 499 20.09 2.65 -23.93
N LYS A 500 21.39 2.96 -23.80
CA LYS A 500 21.90 4.32 -23.96
C LYS A 500 21.63 4.85 -25.37
N LYS A 501 21.86 4.07 -26.42
CA LYS A 501 21.53 4.46 -27.82
C LYS A 501 20.05 4.73 -28.02
N LEU A 502 19.14 3.95 -27.44
CA LEU A 502 17.69 4.17 -27.52
C LEU A 502 17.25 5.42 -26.76
N LYS A 503 17.82 5.68 -25.59
CA LYS A 503 17.60 6.94 -24.84
C LYS A 503 18.06 8.15 -25.65
N ARG A 504 19.25 8.05 -26.25
CA ARG A 504 19.84 9.08 -27.13
C ARG A 504 19.07 9.23 -28.44
N ALA A 505 18.50 8.17 -29.00
CA ALA A 505 17.77 8.21 -30.27
C ALA A 505 16.49 9.05 -30.21
N LYS A 506 15.92 9.24 -29.01
CA LYS A 506 14.74 10.10 -28.79
C LYS A 506 15.10 11.49 -28.28
N ALA A 507 16.38 11.78 -28.02
CA ALA A 507 16.83 13.00 -27.38
C ALA A 507 17.82 13.76 -28.27
N ASP A 508 17.77 15.08 -28.21
CA ASP A 508 18.71 15.93 -28.93
C ASP A 508 20.00 16.10 -28.11
N PRO A 509 21.17 15.96 -28.74
CA PRO A 509 22.45 16.17 -28.07
C PRO A 509 22.73 17.67 -27.89
N VAL A 510 23.25 18.04 -26.72
CA VAL A 510 23.93 19.32 -26.49
C VAL A 510 25.41 19.11 -26.76
N ILE A 511 25.93 19.80 -27.78
CA ILE A 511 27.27 19.57 -28.34
C ILE A 511 28.21 20.71 -27.93
N ALA A 512 29.46 20.37 -27.62
CA ALA A 512 30.52 21.34 -27.38
C ALA A 512 30.87 22.10 -28.68
N PRO A 513 30.68 23.44 -28.74
CA PRO A 513 30.99 24.25 -29.92
C PRO A 513 32.50 24.42 -30.15
N ASP A 514 33.31 24.29 -29.09
CA ASP A 514 34.77 24.37 -29.13
C ASP A 514 35.43 23.42 -28.11
N ASN A 515 36.76 23.34 -28.16
CA ASN A 515 37.56 22.64 -27.17
C ASN A 515 37.57 23.43 -25.86
N GLY A 516 37.38 22.76 -24.74
CA GLY A 516 37.43 23.42 -23.44
C GLY A 516 37.11 22.48 -22.28
N GLN A 517 37.21 23.02 -21.07
CA GLN A 517 36.84 22.31 -19.85
C GLN A 517 35.39 22.65 -19.48
N VAL A 518 34.56 21.63 -19.25
CA VAL A 518 33.14 21.80 -18.87
C VAL A 518 33.01 22.33 -17.45
N LEU A 519 32.25 23.42 -17.30
CA LEU A 519 31.89 24.04 -16.03
C LEU A 519 30.37 24.20 -15.98
N TRP A 520 29.70 23.49 -15.07
CA TRP A 520 28.23 23.50 -14.99
C TRP A 520 27.69 24.84 -14.47
N GLU A 521 28.38 25.44 -13.51
CA GLU A 521 28.09 26.75 -12.95
C GLU A 521 29.38 27.55 -12.81
N VAL A 522 29.30 28.87 -13.03
CA VAL A 522 30.37 29.81 -12.72
C VAL A 522 29.91 30.60 -11.51
N SER A 523 30.16 30.06 -10.32
CA SER A 523 29.78 30.65 -9.03
C SER A 523 31.01 30.85 -8.14
N VAL A 524 31.04 31.96 -7.41
CA VAL A 524 32.06 32.29 -6.40
C VAL A 524 31.65 31.86 -4.98
N GLU A 525 30.41 31.39 -4.79
CA GLU A 525 29.82 31.15 -3.47
C GLU A 525 29.48 29.67 -3.18
N GLY A 526 29.73 28.73 -4.11
CA GLY A 526 29.47 27.30 -3.88
C GLY A 526 30.08 26.36 -4.92
N PRO A 527 30.10 25.03 -4.65
CA PRO A 527 30.60 24.03 -5.60
C PRO A 527 29.67 23.89 -6.80
N SER A 528 30.24 23.91 -8.01
CA SER A 528 29.53 23.73 -9.29
C SER A 528 29.12 22.27 -9.50
N ILE A 529 27.83 22.00 -9.68
CA ILE A 529 27.26 20.65 -9.80
C ILE A 529 26.55 20.48 -11.14
N ALA A 530 26.69 19.30 -11.75
CA ALA A 530 25.94 18.96 -12.96
C ALA A 530 24.42 18.94 -12.70
N PRO A 531 23.59 19.31 -13.68
CA PRO A 531 22.15 19.22 -13.55
C PRO A 531 21.72 17.76 -13.39
N PHE A 532 20.68 17.53 -12.60
CA PHE A 532 20.11 16.20 -12.41
C PHE A 532 19.34 15.74 -13.67
N ILE A 533 19.32 14.43 -13.91
CA ILE A 533 18.48 13.83 -14.96
C ILE A 533 17.02 14.16 -14.66
N GLY A 534 16.32 14.75 -15.63
CA GLY A 534 14.94 15.24 -15.48
C GLY A 534 14.84 16.76 -15.35
N ARG A 535 15.94 17.49 -15.09
CA ARG A 535 15.92 18.96 -15.07
C ARG A 535 15.35 19.49 -16.38
N LYS A 536 14.36 20.38 -16.25
CA LYS A 536 13.74 21.06 -17.39
C LYS A 536 14.59 22.25 -17.79
N TYR A 537 14.71 22.44 -19.09
CA TYR A 537 15.32 23.62 -19.68
C TYR A 537 14.35 24.25 -20.68
N GLN A 538 14.31 25.57 -20.72
CA GLN A 538 13.66 26.31 -21.81
C GLN A 538 14.60 26.45 -23.01
N HIS A 539 14.03 26.80 -24.17
CA HIS A 539 14.79 27.14 -25.37
C HIS A 539 15.83 28.22 -25.02
N ASP A 540 17.09 27.92 -25.32
CA ASP A 540 18.25 28.80 -25.10
C ASP A 540 18.56 29.16 -23.64
N GLU A 541 18.09 28.35 -22.68
CA GLU A 541 18.60 28.41 -21.31
C GLU A 541 20.06 27.90 -21.26
N VAL A 542 20.88 28.48 -20.37
CA VAL A 542 22.29 28.10 -20.21
C VAL A 542 22.38 26.69 -19.64
N PHE A 543 22.92 25.77 -20.44
CA PHE A 543 23.14 24.39 -20.05
C PHE A 543 24.39 24.24 -19.19
N CYS A 544 25.52 24.79 -19.66
CA CYS A 544 26.80 24.85 -18.95
C CYS A 544 27.70 25.92 -19.56
N TYR A 545 28.95 25.97 -19.12
CA TYR A 545 30.02 26.81 -19.65
C TYR A 545 31.20 25.96 -20.11
N LEU A 546 31.96 26.43 -21.09
CA LEU A 546 33.26 25.89 -21.48
C LEU A 546 34.36 26.89 -21.14
N SER A 547 35.34 26.49 -20.35
CA SER A 547 36.60 27.20 -20.21
C SER A 547 37.51 26.82 -21.37
N THR A 548 37.69 27.73 -22.33
CA THR A 548 38.53 27.48 -23.51
C THR A 548 40.02 27.50 -23.16
N PRO A 549 40.89 26.86 -23.96
CA PRO A 549 42.34 26.89 -23.76
C PRO A 549 42.97 28.29 -23.80
N TRP A 550 42.28 29.28 -24.40
CA TRP A 550 42.70 30.68 -24.48
C TRP A 550 42.11 31.56 -23.36
N GLY A 551 41.46 30.96 -22.36
CA GLY A 551 41.07 31.63 -21.12
C GLY A 551 39.71 32.34 -21.16
N GLU A 552 38.83 31.99 -22.09
CA GLU A 552 37.47 32.52 -22.18
C GLU A 552 36.44 31.51 -21.66
N TYR A 553 35.31 32.02 -21.13
CA TYR A 553 34.17 31.20 -20.73
C TYR A 553 33.04 31.34 -21.74
N GLU A 554 32.83 30.32 -22.56
CA GLU A 554 31.70 30.26 -23.50
C GLU A 554 30.46 29.66 -22.84
N LYS A 555 29.30 30.27 -23.06
CA LYS A 555 28.01 29.73 -22.63
C LYS A 555 27.52 28.69 -23.63
N ILE A 556 27.17 27.51 -23.13
CA ILE A 556 26.51 26.48 -23.91
C ILE A 556 25.02 26.57 -23.65
N LEU A 557 24.24 26.84 -24.68
CA LEU A 557 22.79 26.93 -24.60
C LEU A 557 22.17 25.59 -25.00
N THR A 558 21.00 25.28 -24.45
CA THR A 558 20.30 24.02 -24.77
C THR A 558 19.78 23.96 -26.20
N GLY A 559 19.36 25.08 -26.79
CA GLY A 559 18.82 25.13 -28.16
C GLY A 559 17.42 24.54 -28.34
N PHE A 560 16.80 23.98 -27.29
CA PHE A 560 15.47 23.36 -27.31
C PHE A 560 14.84 23.32 -25.92
N THR A 561 13.50 23.36 -25.87
CA THR A 561 12.73 23.14 -24.64
C THR A 561 12.58 21.65 -24.38
N GLY A 562 12.92 21.18 -23.18
CA GLY A 562 12.84 19.77 -22.86
C GLY A 562 13.40 19.40 -21.50
N ARG A 563 13.63 18.10 -21.27
CA ARG A 563 14.20 17.57 -20.02
C ARG A 563 15.50 16.82 -20.27
N VAL A 564 16.49 17.00 -19.39
CA VAL A 564 17.75 16.25 -19.44
C VAL A 564 17.47 14.77 -19.28
N VAL A 565 18.01 13.94 -20.16
CA VAL A 565 17.92 12.47 -20.06
C VAL A 565 19.26 11.80 -19.82
N GLU A 566 20.37 12.48 -20.11
CA GLU A 566 21.72 11.98 -19.86
C GLU A 566 22.71 13.15 -19.74
N ILE A 567 23.67 13.03 -18.82
CA ILE A 567 24.84 13.91 -18.72
C ILE A 567 26.08 13.11 -19.10
N CYS A 568 26.81 13.59 -20.09
CA CYS A 568 27.94 12.89 -20.69
C CYS A 568 29.30 13.44 -20.25
N ALA A 569 29.35 14.68 -19.75
CA ALA A 569 30.55 15.31 -19.24
C ALA A 569 30.39 15.75 -17.77
N GLN A 570 31.30 15.33 -16.89
CA GLN A 570 31.32 15.80 -15.51
C GLN A 570 32.00 17.16 -15.40
N GLN A 571 31.82 17.85 -14.27
CA GLN A 571 32.54 19.07 -13.94
C GLN A 571 34.05 18.87 -14.15
N GLY A 572 34.71 19.78 -14.86
CA GLY A 572 36.15 19.73 -15.10
C GLY A 572 36.57 18.77 -16.22
N THR A 573 35.63 18.12 -16.92
CA THR A 573 35.97 17.25 -18.05
C THR A 573 36.42 18.09 -19.24
N ASN A 574 37.56 17.73 -19.85
CA ASN A 574 38.00 18.31 -21.10
C ASN A 574 37.21 17.70 -22.26
N VAL A 575 36.52 18.53 -23.02
CA VAL A 575 35.77 18.16 -24.23
C VAL A 575 36.41 18.80 -25.45
N ARG A 576 36.27 18.15 -26.60
CA ARG A 576 36.64 18.69 -27.90
C ARG A 576 35.41 19.23 -28.61
N LYS A 577 35.64 20.12 -29.58
CA LYS A 577 34.60 20.55 -30.52
C LYS A 577 33.90 19.33 -31.14
N GLY A 578 32.58 19.27 -31.00
CA GLY A 578 31.76 18.16 -31.50
C GLY A 578 31.47 17.07 -30.47
N ASP A 579 32.10 17.09 -29.29
CA ASP A 579 31.78 16.14 -28.22
C ASP A 579 30.41 16.45 -27.61
N VAL A 580 29.69 15.40 -27.20
CA VAL A 580 28.38 15.54 -26.56
C VAL A 580 28.55 15.78 -25.06
N ILE A 581 27.96 16.86 -24.56
CA ILE A 581 28.00 17.26 -23.15
C ILE A 581 26.81 16.63 -22.38
N GLY A 582 25.66 16.51 -23.04
CA GLY A 582 24.46 15.84 -22.50
C GLY A 582 23.37 15.68 -23.56
N TYR A 583 22.27 15.04 -23.20
CA TYR A 583 21.11 14.82 -24.06
C TYR A 583 19.84 15.36 -23.41
N ILE A 584 18.98 16.00 -24.21
CA ILE A 584 17.69 16.53 -23.76
C ILE A 584 16.58 15.96 -24.64
N LEU A 585 15.55 15.39 -24.01
CA LEU A 585 14.34 14.95 -24.69
C LEU A 585 13.42 16.15 -24.90
N ARG A 586 13.14 16.52 -26.16
CA ARG A 586 12.17 17.57 -26.50
C ARG A 586 10.79 17.26 -25.94
N SER A 587 10.09 18.31 -25.51
CA SER A 587 8.69 18.19 -25.11
C SER A 587 7.97 19.51 -25.38
N ASP A 588 6.94 19.45 -26.21
CA ASP A 588 6.10 20.61 -26.57
C ASP A 588 5.02 20.91 -25.52
N ILE A 589 4.90 20.05 -24.49
CA ILE A 589 3.88 20.15 -23.43
C ILE A 589 4.21 21.27 -22.42
N PHE A 590 5.43 21.80 -22.47
CA PHE A 590 5.94 22.78 -21.50
C PHE A 590 6.33 24.13 -22.15
N ALA A 591 5.91 24.37 -23.40
CA ALA A 591 5.99 25.68 -24.06
C ALA A 591 4.83 26.58 -23.63
#